data_AF-A0AAU4I834-F1
#
_entry.id   AF-A0AAU4I834-F1
#
_cell.length_a   1.000
_cell.length_b   1.000
_cell.length_c   1.000
_cell.angle_alpha   90.00
_cell.angle_beta   90.00
_cell.angle_gamma   90.00
#
_symmetry.space_group_name_H-M   'P 1'
#
loop_
_entity.id
_entity.type
_entity.pdbx_description
1 polymer ?
#
loop_
_entity_poly.entity_id
_entity_poly.type
_entity_poly.pdbx_seq_one_letter_code
_entity_poly.pdbx_strand_id
1 'polypeptide(L)'
;MQRSNVRLLAPTALAAVLTAATTSPAHAAVEWDGDADNGGTAVFATVVCDDPSYVYQPDWNDGRGTIFAFTKAVGSERCEGLGIAGRTLTEDRTYWFGWESMTKTGNAQTVFQWKSWGTDAEQDQNYPVLMKVEDSLLKIWYVAPGEEWIAAGSIPWTPGTWNKIELGINARSSTGGSFALYVNGQLVVDRHDARTWDLKGNVPRWGTYGSTITGVESVNWVDGLKMGTTREDVD
;
A
#
# COMPACT_ATOMS: atom_id res chain seq x y z
N MET A 1 -41.29 80.08 27.79
CA MET A 1 -40.03 79.59 27.18
C MET A 1 -39.65 78.28 27.85
N GLN A 2 -39.91 77.15 27.19
CA GLN A 2 -39.65 75.81 27.73
C GLN A 2 -38.95 75.03 26.61
N ARG A 3 -37.66 74.71 26.81
CA ARG A 3 -36.82 74.02 25.81
C ARG A 3 -36.81 72.52 26.13
N SER A 4 -37.36 71.73 25.22
CA SER A 4 -37.34 70.27 25.25
C SER A 4 -35.98 69.74 24.78
N ASN A 5 -35.28 69.00 25.62
CA ASN A 5 -34.04 68.31 25.27
C ASN A 5 -34.35 66.90 24.77
N VAL A 6 -34.29 66.71 23.44
CA VAL A 6 -34.34 65.39 22.80
C VAL A 6 -32.94 64.77 22.89
N ARG A 7 -32.81 63.66 23.62
CA ARG A 7 -31.59 62.83 23.62
C ARG A 7 -31.65 61.85 22.44
N LEU A 8 -30.76 62.00 21.47
CA LEU A 8 -30.50 60.97 20.46
C LEU A 8 -29.69 59.83 21.09
N LEU A 9 -30.19 58.61 20.93
CA LEU A 9 -29.46 57.36 21.20
C LEU A 9 -28.62 57.01 19.96
N ALA A 10 -27.32 56.84 20.13
CA ALA A 10 -26.42 56.32 19.11
C ALA A 10 -26.46 54.78 19.10
N PRO A 11 -26.52 54.11 17.93
CA PRO A 11 -26.40 52.66 17.85
C PRO A 11 -24.92 52.24 17.89
N THR A 12 -24.56 51.41 18.86
CA THR A 12 -23.24 50.78 18.95
C THR A 12 -23.19 49.61 17.97
N ALA A 13 -22.44 49.74 16.87
CA ALA A 13 -22.19 48.65 15.94
C ALA A 13 -21.16 47.67 16.54
N LEU A 14 -21.60 46.45 16.84
CA LEU A 14 -20.72 45.35 17.25
C LEU A 14 -20.05 44.76 16.00
N ALA A 15 -18.78 45.06 15.78
CA ALA A 15 -17.99 44.42 14.72
C ALA A 15 -17.56 43.03 15.17
N ALA A 16 -18.19 41.98 14.61
CA ALA A 16 -17.75 40.61 14.77
C ALA A 16 -16.48 40.39 13.95
N VAL A 17 -15.33 40.26 14.61
CA VAL A 17 -14.07 39.85 13.98
C VAL A 17 -14.17 38.36 13.71
N LEU A 18 -14.48 37.99 12.46
CA LEU A 18 -14.28 36.61 11.97
C LEU A 18 -12.76 36.37 11.88
N THR A 19 -12.18 35.75 12.89
CA THR A 19 -10.88 35.08 12.75
C THR A 19 -11.09 33.88 11.85
N ALA A 20 -10.84 34.05 10.55
CA ALA A 20 -10.67 32.94 9.62
C ALA A 20 -9.45 32.15 10.08
N ALA A 21 -9.69 31.05 10.80
CA ALA A 21 -8.67 30.05 11.06
C ALA A 21 -8.31 29.41 9.72
N THR A 22 -7.24 29.89 9.09
CA THR A 22 -6.60 29.20 7.98
C THR A 22 -5.98 27.93 8.55
N THR A 23 -6.72 26.84 8.57
CA THR A 23 -6.15 25.51 8.75
C THR A 23 -5.19 25.31 7.60
N SER A 24 -3.88 25.43 7.85
CA SER A 24 -2.87 24.94 6.92
C SER A 24 -3.24 23.49 6.59
N PRO A 25 -3.33 23.10 5.31
CA PRO A 25 -3.50 21.70 4.98
C PRO A 25 -2.40 20.94 5.72
N ALA A 26 -2.77 19.93 6.49
CA ALA A 26 -1.80 19.00 7.03
C ALA A 26 -1.08 18.44 5.80
N HIS A 27 0.17 18.87 5.61
CA HIS A 27 0.96 18.44 4.46
C HIS A 27 1.05 16.92 4.56
N ALA A 28 0.48 16.26 3.56
CA ALA A 28 0.76 14.89 3.23
C ALA A 28 2.30 14.73 3.27
N ALA A 29 2.79 13.95 4.23
CA ALA A 29 4.20 13.70 4.44
C ALA A 29 4.48 12.23 4.15
N VAL A 30 5.19 11.98 3.05
CA VAL A 30 5.80 10.68 2.77
C VAL A 30 6.62 10.27 3.99
N GLU A 31 6.27 9.14 4.59
CA GLU A 31 6.92 8.62 5.79
C GLU A 31 8.05 7.65 5.46
N TRP A 32 8.02 7.08 4.25
CA TRP A 32 9.08 6.25 3.71
C TRP A 32 9.07 6.37 2.19
N ASP A 33 10.25 6.62 1.64
CA ASP A 33 10.55 6.60 0.22
C ASP A 33 11.44 5.37 -0.05
N GLY A 34 10.82 4.37 -0.64
CA GLY A 34 11.39 3.06 -0.94
C GLY A 34 11.84 2.89 -2.38
N ASP A 35 12.00 3.98 -3.12
CA ASP A 35 12.50 3.96 -4.48
C ASP A 35 13.85 3.20 -4.58
N ALA A 36 14.08 2.50 -5.69
CA ALA A 36 15.31 1.75 -5.88
C ALA A 36 16.56 2.65 -5.98
N ASP A 37 16.39 3.91 -6.38
CA ASP A 37 17.47 4.90 -6.37
C ASP A 37 17.88 5.29 -4.93
N ASN A 38 17.02 5.05 -3.94
CA ASN A 38 17.25 5.36 -2.53
C ASN A 38 18.00 4.26 -1.76
N GLY A 39 19.02 3.66 -2.39
CA GLY A 39 19.88 2.65 -1.77
C GLY A 39 19.51 1.21 -2.15
N GLY A 40 18.71 1.03 -3.19
CA GLY A 40 18.36 -0.25 -3.75
C GLY A 40 17.72 -1.19 -2.76
N THR A 41 18.14 -2.46 -2.73
CA THR A 41 17.50 -3.45 -1.86
C THR A 41 17.62 -3.15 -0.36
N ALA A 42 18.47 -2.19 0.03
CA ALA A 42 18.59 -1.74 1.42
C ALA A 42 17.35 -0.98 1.94
N VAL A 43 16.40 -0.60 1.06
CA VAL A 43 15.12 -0.02 1.47
C VAL A 43 14.18 -1.05 2.13
N PHE A 44 14.38 -2.34 1.86
CA PHE A 44 13.64 -3.43 2.48
C PHE A 44 14.30 -3.86 3.78
N ALA A 45 13.50 -4.33 4.75
CA ALA A 45 14.06 -4.93 5.96
C ALA A 45 14.86 -6.20 5.63
N THR A 46 14.46 -6.93 4.59
CA THR A 46 15.16 -8.10 4.05
C THR A 46 14.69 -8.37 2.62
N VAL A 47 15.56 -8.98 1.80
CA VAL A 47 15.14 -9.62 0.54
C VAL A 47 15.26 -11.13 0.72
N VAL A 48 14.21 -11.87 0.33
CA VAL A 48 14.18 -13.33 0.37
C VAL A 48 13.94 -13.86 -1.04
N CYS A 49 14.94 -14.48 -1.64
CA CYS A 49 14.83 -15.16 -2.93
C CYS A 49 15.42 -16.57 -2.81
N ASP A 50 14.63 -17.58 -3.15
CA ASP A 50 15.07 -18.97 -3.11
C ASP A 50 15.98 -19.22 -4.31
N ASP A 51 17.17 -19.79 -4.10
CA ASP A 51 18.08 -20.13 -5.20
C ASP A 51 17.35 -20.98 -6.28
N PRO A 52 17.51 -20.68 -7.59
CA PRO A 52 18.39 -19.66 -8.20
C PRO A 52 17.71 -18.31 -8.50
N SER A 53 16.64 -17.96 -7.78
CA SER A 53 15.94 -16.68 -7.91
C SER A 53 16.79 -15.51 -7.41
N TYR A 54 16.54 -14.32 -7.92
CA TYR A 54 17.33 -13.13 -7.60
C TYR A 54 16.55 -11.84 -7.81
N VAL A 55 16.97 -10.80 -7.09
CA VAL A 55 16.59 -9.41 -7.38
C VAL A 55 17.74 -8.72 -8.07
N TYR A 56 17.43 -7.91 -9.07
CA TYR A 56 18.37 -6.99 -9.70
C TYR A 56 17.68 -5.65 -9.94
N GLN A 57 18.47 -4.61 -10.23
CA GLN A 57 17.97 -3.25 -10.31
C GLN A 57 18.36 -2.60 -11.65
N PRO A 58 17.62 -2.86 -12.74
CA PRO A 58 17.93 -2.24 -14.00
C PRO A 58 17.47 -0.77 -14.02
N ASP A 59 18.14 0.03 -14.84
CA ASP A 59 17.64 1.31 -15.34
C ASP A 59 17.40 1.15 -16.84
N TRP A 60 16.14 1.31 -17.27
CA TRP A 60 15.75 1.15 -18.67
C TRP A 60 15.88 2.44 -19.49
N ASN A 61 16.34 3.52 -18.86
CA ASN A 61 16.48 4.85 -19.45
C ASN A 61 15.15 5.39 -20.04
N ASP A 62 14.03 5.05 -19.41
CA ASP A 62 12.68 5.49 -19.80
C ASP A 62 12.15 6.66 -18.93
N GLY A 63 12.98 7.15 -18.02
CA GLY A 63 12.69 8.28 -17.13
C GLY A 63 12.28 7.90 -15.70
N ARG A 64 12.15 6.61 -15.38
CA ARG A 64 11.81 6.11 -14.03
C ARG A 64 12.99 6.07 -13.06
N GLY A 65 14.20 5.91 -13.57
CA GLY A 65 15.38 5.62 -12.75
C GLY A 65 15.58 4.11 -12.61
N THR A 66 16.22 3.67 -11.51
CA THR A 66 16.34 2.24 -11.25
C THR A 66 15.00 1.66 -10.79
N ILE A 67 14.72 0.42 -11.17
CA ILE A 67 13.52 -0.32 -10.76
C ILE A 67 13.93 -1.60 -10.04
N PHE A 68 13.09 -2.16 -9.17
CA PHE A 68 13.32 -3.52 -8.66
C PHE A 68 12.79 -4.55 -9.65
N ALA A 69 13.60 -5.55 -9.98
CA ALA A 69 13.17 -6.71 -10.76
C ALA A 69 13.29 -7.97 -9.90
N PHE A 70 12.17 -8.42 -9.33
CA PHE A 70 12.09 -9.65 -8.54
C PHE A 70 11.87 -10.83 -9.49
N THR A 71 12.94 -11.59 -9.76
CA THR A 71 12.92 -12.76 -10.64
C THR A 71 12.81 -14.03 -9.80
N LYS A 72 11.66 -14.69 -9.86
CA LYS A 72 11.48 -16.05 -9.35
C LYS A 72 11.72 -17.06 -10.45
N ALA A 73 12.77 -17.86 -10.27
CA ALA A 73 13.15 -18.89 -11.21
C ALA A 73 12.11 -20.03 -11.27
N VAL A 74 12.13 -20.78 -12.38
CA VAL A 74 11.35 -22.02 -12.53
C VAL A 74 11.69 -22.96 -11.38
N GLY A 75 10.66 -23.50 -10.72
CA GLY A 75 10.80 -24.41 -9.57
C GLY A 75 11.06 -23.75 -8.21
N SER A 76 11.36 -22.45 -8.15
CA SER A 76 11.51 -21.71 -6.88
C SER A 76 10.16 -21.23 -6.34
N GLU A 77 10.04 -21.07 -5.02
CA GLU A 77 8.78 -20.62 -4.41
C GLU A 77 8.65 -19.11 -4.36
N ARG A 78 9.76 -18.36 -4.20
CA ARG A 78 9.70 -16.92 -3.97
C ARG A 78 10.92 -16.12 -4.44
N CYS A 79 10.66 -14.84 -4.70
CA CYS A 79 11.64 -13.76 -4.63
C CYS A 79 10.92 -12.46 -4.27
N GLU A 80 11.17 -11.96 -3.06
CA GLU A 80 10.39 -10.87 -2.46
C GLU A 80 11.26 -9.90 -1.64
N GLY A 81 10.96 -8.60 -1.74
CA GLY A 81 11.37 -7.58 -0.79
C GLY A 81 10.39 -7.53 0.37
N LEU A 82 10.88 -7.70 1.60
CA LEU A 82 10.08 -7.87 2.81
C LEU A 82 10.25 -6.66 3.73
N GLY A 83 9.13 -6.04 4.07
CA GLY A 83 9.05 -4.98 5.07
C GLY A 83 9.79 -3.71 4.66
N ILE A 84 9.86 -2.77 5.60
CA ILE A 84 10.47 -1.45 5.43
C ILE A 84 11.71 -1.37 6.33
N ALA A 85 12.86 -1.05 5.75
CA ALA A 85 14.11 -0.95 6.50
C ALA A 85 14.01 0.09 7.62
N GLY A 86 14.48 -0.27 8.82
CA GLY A 86 14.54 0.63 9.97
C GLY A 86 13.18 1.02 10.56
N ARG A 87 12.08 0.37 10.16
CA ARG A 87 10.73 0.76 10.60
C ARG A 87 9.91 -0.44 11.06
N THR A 88 9.29 -0.28 12.23
CA THR A 88 8.30 -1.23 12.75
C THR A 88 6.92 -0.63 12.59
N LEU A 89 6.04 -1.32 11.88
CA LEU A 89 4.63 -0.93 11.78
C LEU A 89 3.89 -1.34 13.07
N THR A 90 2.86 -0.59 13.42
CA THR A 90 2.01 -0.82 14.59
C THR A 90 0.54 -1.00 14.21
N GLU A 91 -0.23 -1.61 15.10
CA GLU A 91 -1.69 -1.62 14.99
C GLU A 91 -2.28 -0.22 15.18
N ASP A 92 -3.59 -0.17 15.00
CA ASP A 92 -4.46 0.97 15.26
C ASP A 92 -4.20 2.22 14.41
N ARG A 93 -3.62 2.00 13.23
CA ARG A 93 -3.16 3.04 12.32
C ARG A 93 -3.59 2.77 10.89
N THR A 94 -3.78 3.84 10.11
CA THR A 94 -3.90 3.73 8.66
C THR A 94 -2.54 3.91 8.00
N TYR A 95 -2.20 2.99 7.11
CA TYR A 95 -1.06 3.06 6.21
C TYR A 95 -1.55 3.19 4.78
N TRP A 96 -0.91 4.05 4.01
CA TRP A 96 -1.04 4.03 2.56
C TRP A 96 0.30 3.62 1.96
N PHE A 97 0.25 2.74 0.96
CA PHE A 97 1.39 2.29 0.19
C PHE A 97 1.13 2.61 -1.29
N GLY A 98 2.08 3.21 -1.98
CA GLY A 98 2.01 3.49 -3.41
C GLY A 98 3.22 2.91 -4.13
N TRP A 99 3.01 2.39 -5.33
CA TRP A 99 4.07 1.91 -6.21
C TRP A 99 3.56 1.72 -7.64
N GLU A 100 4.45 1.65 -8.62
CA GLU A 100 4.14 1.08 -9.92
C GLU A 100 4.54 -0.39 -9.97
N SER A 101 3.74 -1.21 -10.64
CA SER A 101 4.06 -2.63 -10.86
C SER A 101 3.79 -3.07 -12.28
N MET A 102 4.66 -3.96 -12.76
CA MET A 102 4.55 -4.62 -14.05
C MET A 102 4.99 -6.07 -13.92
N THR A 103 4.37 -6.98 -14.67
CA THR A 103 4.78 -8.39 -14.70
C THR A 103 5.18 -8.85 -16.10
N LYS A 104 6.07 -9.84 -16.16
CA LYS A 104 6.52 -10.47 -17.42
C LYS A 104 5.41 -11.24 -18.12
N THR A 105 4.54 -11.87 -17.34
CA THR A 105 3.46 -12.72 -17.82
C THR A 105 2.15 -12.35 -17.14
N GLY A 106 1.03 -12.81 -17.69
CA GLY A 106 -0.30 -12.69 -17.07
C GLY A 106 -0.51 -13.68 -15.92
N ASN A 107 0.54 -14.37 -15.49
CA ASN A 107 0.55 -15.44 -14.50
C ASN A 107 1.80 -15.34 -13.61
N ALA A 108 1.96 -14.20 -12.93
CA ALA A 108 3.08 -13.96 -12.01
C ALA A 108 2.82 -14.45 -10.58
N GLN A 109 1.64 -15.04 -10.33
CA GLN A 109 1.16 -15.51 -9.03
C GLN A 109 1.07 -14.34 -8.03
N THR A 110 1.39 -14.55 -6.76
CA THR A 110 1.28 -13.50 -5.74
C THR A 110 2.31 -12.41 -6.01
N VAL A 111 1.84 -11.16 -6.19
CA VAL A 111 2.71 -9.99 -6.49
C VAL A 111 2.85 -9.03 -5.33
N PHE A 112 1.94 -9.11 -4.35
CA PHE A 112 1.99 -8.34 -3.11
C PHE A 112 1.32 -9.12 -1.98
N GLN A 113 1.85 -8.99 -0.76
CA GLN A 113 1.25 -9.51 0.46
C GLN A 113 1.35 -8.49 1.59
N TRP A 114 0.24 -8.24 2.27
CA TRP A 114 0.27 -7.72 3.64
C TRP A 114 0.35 -8.92 4.58
N LYS A 115 1.55 -9.24 5.07
CA LYS A 115 1.85 -10.54 5.67
C LYS A 115 2.26 -10.43 7.14
N SER A 116 1.78 -11.36 7.95
CA SER A 116 2.14 -11.48 9.36
C SER A 116 3.66 -11.70 9.53
N TRP A 117 4.20 -11.19 10.63
CA TRP A 117 5.55 -11.51 11.10
C TRP A 117 5.65 -12.89 11.78
N GLY A 118 4.53 -13.41 12.28
CA GLY A 118 4.49 -14.70 12.98
C GLY A 118 4.70 -15.89 12.04
N THR A 119 5.08 -17.03 12.63
CA THR A 119 5.09 -18.34 11.96
C THR A 119 4.24 -19.34 12.74
N ASP A 120 3.60 -20.27 12.05
CA ASP A 120 2.79 -21.34 12.63
C ASP A 120 1.80 -20.85 13.72
N ALA A 121 2.00 -21.25 14.98
CA ALA A 121 1.15 -20.89 16.11
C ALA A 121 1.25 -19.42 16.55
N GLU A 122 2.18 -18.65 15.96
CA GLU A 122 2.37 -17.23 16.25
C GLU A 122 1.54 -16.30 15.34
N GLN A 123 0.77 -16.88 14.41
CA GLN A 123 -0.11 -16.16 13.49
C GLN A 123 -1.54 -16.71 13.56
N ASP A 124 -2.53 -15.83 13.61
CA ASP A 124 -3.94 -16.21 13.41
C ASP A 124 -4.40 -15.91 11.97
N GLN A 125 -3.70 -15.00 11.30
CA GLN A 125 -4.06 -14.49 9.99
C GLN A 125 -2.79 -14.16 9.20
N ASN A 126 -2.33 -15.12 8.41
CA ASN A 126 -1.04 -15.10 7.73
C ASN A 126 -0.89 -13.92 6.74
N TYR A 127 -1.89 -13.65 5.91
CA TYR A 127 -1.84 -12.55 4.92
C TYR A 127 -3.22 -11.92 4.71
N PRO A 128 -3.67 -10.98 5.58
CA PRO A 128 -5.00 -10.39 5.48
C PRO A 128 -5.34 -9.84 4.09
N VAL A 129 -4.36 -9.26 3.38
CA VAL A 129 -4.53 -8.72 2.02
C VAL A 129 -3.48 -9.34 1.12
N LEU A 130 -3.91 -9.87 -0.02
CA LEU A 130 -3.04 -10.53 -0.98
C LEU A 130 -3.45 -10.19 -2.41
N MET A 131 -2.48 -9.88 -3.27
CA MET A 131 -2.72 -9.62 -4.70
C MET A 131 -2.02 -10.67 -5.55
N LYS A 132 -2.74 -11.21 -6.54
CA LYS A 132 -2.21 -12.19 -7.48
C LYS A 132 -2.43 -11.75 -8.91
N VAL A 133 -1.43 -11.92 -9.77
CA VAL A 133 -1.60 -11.84 -11.22
C VAL A 133 -1.76 -13.25 -11.77
N GLU A 134 -2.98 -13.60 -12.13
CA GLU A 134 -3.36 -14.91 -12.68
C GLU A 134 -4.42 -14.72 -13.76
N ASP A 135 -4.29 -15.42 -14.88
CA ASP A 135 -5.19 -15.33 -16.04
C ASP A 135 -5.32 -13.90 -16.60
N SER A 136 -4.21 -13.12 -16.56
CA SER A 136 -4.18 -11.70 -16.96
C SER A 136 -5.17 -10.83 -16.18
N LEU A 137 -5.42 -11.19 -14.92
CA LEU A 137 -6.15 -10.39 -13.96
C LEU A 137 -5.28 -10.14 -12.73
N LEU A 138 -5.29 -8.91 -12.23
CA LEU A 138 -4.90 -8.65 -10.85
C LEU A 138 -6.11 -9.03 -9.98
N LYS A 139 -6.00 -10.13 -9.24
CA LYS A 139 -6.99 -10.66 -8.30
C LYS A 139 -6.61 -10.21 -6.88
N ILE A 140 -7.57 -9.62 -6.17
CA ILE A 140 -7.38 -9.14 -4.80
C ILE A 140 -8.16 -10.03 -3.84
N TRP A 141 -7.49 -10.47 -2.79
CA TRP A 141 -8.04 -11.35 -1.78
C TRP A 141 -7.98 -10.69 -0.41
N TYR A 142 -9.07 -10.85 0.33
CA TYR A 142 -9.04 -10.80 1.78
C TYR A 142 -8.95 -12.23 2.30
N VAL A 143 -7.98 -12.52 3.17
CA VAL A 143 -7.86 -13.83 3.79
C VAL A 143 -8.16 -13.69 5.27
N ALA A 144 -9.35 -14.12 5.69
CA ALA A 144 -9.80 -14.01 7.07
C ALA A 144 -9.06 -15.04 7.97
N PRO A 145 -9.11 -14.88 9.31
CA PRO A 145 -8.61 -15.89 10.23
C PRO A 145 -9.13 -17.29 9.92
N GLY A 146 -8.26 -18.30 10.09
CA GLY A 146 -8.56 -19.68 9.69
C GLY A 146 -8.35 -19.97 8.19
N GLU A 147 -7.62 -19.10 7.48
CA GLU A 147 -7.34 -19.18 6.05
C GLU A 147 -8.60 -19.19 5.17
N GLU A 148 -9.63 -18.44 5.55
CA GLU A 148 -10.81 -18.26 4.72
C GLU A 148 -10.52 -17.25 3.58
N TRP A 149 -10.44 -17.75 2.35
CA TRP A 149 -10.16 -16.94 1.16
C TRP A 149 -11.42 -16.29 0.62
N ILE A 150 -11.48 -14.96 0.65
CA ILE A 150 -12.61 -14.17 0.18
C ILE A 150 -12.13 -13.26 -0.97
N ALA A 151 -12.70 -13.45 -2.16
CA ALA A 151 -12.41 -12.57 -3.29
C ALA A 151 -12.92 -11.16 -2.98
N ALA A 152 -12.04 -10.17 -3.06
CA ALA A 152 -12.35 -8.78 -2.73
C ALA A 152 -12.52 -7.91 -3.98
N GLY A 153 -11.83 -8.25 -5.08
CA GLY A 153 -11.99 -7.58 -6.36
C GLY A 153 -11.05 -8.13 -7.42
N SER A 154 -11.21 -7.65 -8.65
CA SER A 154 -10.29 -7.93 -9.74
C SER A 154 -10.31 -6.84 -10.80
N ILE A 155 -9.20 -6.69 -11.53
CA ILE A 155 -9.07 -5.78 -12.66
C ILE A 155 -8.19 -6.42 -13.75
N PRO A 156 -8.42 -6.15 -15.05
CA PRO A 156 -7.53 -6.61 -16.11
C PRO A 156 -6.08 -6.21 -15.88
N TRP A 157 -5.16 -7.12 -16.23
CA TRP A 157 -3.72 -6.94 -16.07
C TRP A 157 -3.00 -7.36 -17.35
N THR A 158 -2.39 -6.37 -18.02
CA THR A 158 -1.64 -6.60 -19.25
C THR A 158 -0.15 -6.77 -18.93
N PRO A 159 0.47 -7.91 -19.28
CA PRO A 159 1.91 -8.09 -19.12
C PRO A 159 2.71 -7.05 -19.90
N GLY A 160 3.83 -6.61 -19.35
CA GLY A 160 4.65 -5.56 -19.98
C GLY A 160 4.03 -4.16 -19.95
N THR A 161 3.00 -3.93 -19.12
CA THR A 161 2.41 -2.60 -18.88
C THR A 161 2.56 -2.24 -17.40
N TRP A 162 3.08 -1.04 -17.14
CA TRP A 162 3.12 -0.47 -15.80
C TRP A 162 1.72 -0.07 -15.34
N ASN A 163 1.40 -0.42 -14.10
CA ASN A 163 0.19 -0.02 -13.43
C ASN A 163 0.54 0.63 -12.10
N LYS A 164 -0.02 1.80 -11.83
CA LYS A 164 0.08 2.46 -10.54
C LYS A 164 -0.87 1.81 -9.56
N ILE A 165 -0.39 1.49 -8.37
CA ILE A 165 -1.14 0.86 -7.30
C ILE A 165 -1.06 1.72 -6.05
N GLU A 166 -2.20 1.99 -5.43
CA GLU A 166 -2.31 2.71 -4.17
C GLU A 166 -3.18 1.90 -3.21
N LEU A 167 -2.59 1.40 -2.12
CA LEU A 167 -3.24 0.54 -1.13
C LEU A 167 -3.31 1.24 0.22
N GLY A 168 -4.52 1.56 0.67
CA GLY A 168 -4.80 1.98 2.03
C GLY A 168 -5.17 0.79 2.92
N ILE A 169 -4.55 0.64 4.08
CA ILE A 169 -4.89 -0.37 5.10
C ILE A 169 -5.11 0.33 6.43
N ASN A 170 -6.33 0.24 6.97
CA ASN A 170 -6.57 0.53 8.38
C ASN A 170 -6.25 -0.73 9.19
N ALA A 171 -5.08 -0.75 9.82
CA ALA A 171 -4.53 -1.91 10.52
C ALA A 171 -5.20 -2.12 11.88
N ARG A 172 -6.09 -3.12 11.98
CA ARG A 172 -6.80 -3.49 13.22
C ARG A 172 -6.74 -4.99 13.46
N SER A 173 -6.52 -5.35 14.71
CA SER A 173 -6.54 -6.74 15.20
C SER A 173 -7.97 -7.26 15.44
N SER A 174 -8.95 -6.36 15.46
CA SER A 174 -10.38 -6.67 15.42
C SER A 174 -10.93 -6.59 14.00
N THR A 175 -12.20 -6.95 13.81
CA THR A 175 -12.91 -6.74 12.53
C THR A 175 -13.17 -5.26 12.22
N GLY A 176 -12.76 -4.30 13.06
CA GLY A 176 -12.94 -2.87 12.78
C GLY A 176 -12.00 -2.29 11.73
N GLY A 177 -11.13 -3.11 11.12
CA GLY A 177 -10.19 -2.67 10.09
C GLY A 177 -10.81 -2.63 8.70
N SER A 178 -10.02 -2.11 7.77
CA SER A 178 -10.42 -1.96 6.37
C SER A 178 -9.22 -1.92 5.45
N PHE A 179 -9.45 -2.11 4.16
CA PHE A 179 -8.49 -1.74 3.13
C PHE A 179 -9.17 -1.27 1.85
N ALA A 180 -8.52 -0.34 1.16
CA ALA A 180 -8.95 0.18 -0.13
C ALA A 180 -7.81 0.08 -1.13
N LEU A 181 -8.11 -0.33 -2.36
CA LEU A 181 -7.14 -0.45 -3.44
C LEU A 181 -7.56 0.38 -4.64
N TYR A 182 -6.65 1.24 -5.10
CA TYR A 182 -6.76 1.93 -6.38
C TYR A 182 -5.72 1.36 -7.36
N VAL A 183 -6.12 1.22 -8.61
CA VAL A 183 -5.24 0.87 -9.73
C VAL A 183 -5.44 1.90 -10.83
N ASN A 184 -4.35 2.56 -11.24
CA ASN A 184 -4.37 3.65 -12.22
C ASN A 184 -5.41 4.73 -11.86
N GLY A 185 -5.54 5.05 -10.57
CA GLY A 185 -6.49 6.01 -10.04
C GLY A 185 -7.93 5.52 -9.90
N GLN A 186 -8.27 4.32 -10.41
CA GLN A 186 -9.59 3.72 -10.27
C GLN A 186 -9.70 2.91 -8.97
N LEU A 187 -10.73 3.17 -8.16
CA LEU A 187 -11.06 2.32 -7.00
C LEU A 187 -11.48 0.93 -7.46
N VAL A 188 -10.73 -0.10 -7.05
CA VAL A 188 -10.98 -1.52 -7.37
C VAL A 188 -11.60 -2.25 -6.18
N VAL A 189 -11.16 -1.93 -4.96
CA VAL A 189 -11.67 -2.54 -3.72
C VAL A 189 -11.84 -1.46 -2.67
N ASP A 190 -12.95 -1.52 -1.95
CA ASP A 190 -13.18 -0.78 -0.69
C ASP A 190 -13.84 -1.74 0.29
N ARG A 191 -13.02 -2.37 1.16
CA ARG A 191 -13.46 -3.41 2.08
C ARG A 191 -13.40 -2.90 3.51
N HIS A 192 -14.55 -2.96 4.17
CA HIS A 192 -14.69 -2.74 5.61
C HIS A 192 -14.91 -4.06 6.36
N ASP A 193 -15.02 -3.97 7.68
CA ASP A 193 -15.29 -5.08 8.58
C ASP A 193 -14.25 -6.22 8.47
N ALA A 194 -12.97 -5.85 8.31
CA ALA A 194 -11.86 -6.77 8.09
C ALA A 194 -10.85 -6.73 9.25
N ARG A 195 -10.38 -7.89 9.69
CA ARG A 195 -9.17 -7.97 10.51
C ARG A 195 -7.97 -7.81 9.59
N THR A 196 -7.13 -6.83 9.84
CA THR A 196 -5.99 -6.46 8.97
C THR A 196 -4.69 -6.37 9.75
N TRP A 197 -4.69 -6.73 11.02
CA TRP A 197 -3.50 -6.82 11.86
C TRP A 197 -3.48 -8.15 12.61
N ASP A 198 -2.33 -8.80 12.59
CA ASP A 198 -2.10 -10.10 13.21
C ASP A 198 -1.27 -9.97 14.50
N LEU A 199 -1.17 -11.05 15.27
CA LEU A 199 -0.66 -11.07 16.64
C LEU A 199 0.77 -10.51 16.78
N LYS A 200 1.65 -10.78 15.81
CA LYS A 200 3.04 -10.28 15.78
C LYS A 200 3.21 -9.05 14.88
N GLY A 201 2.09 -8.50 14.41
CA GLY A 201 2.04 -7.46 13.42
C GLY A 201 2.27 -7.94 12.00
N ASN A 202 2.19 -7.00 11.07
CA ASN A 202 2.26 -7.26 9.65
C ASN A 202 3.28 -6.34 8.96
N VAL A 203 3.74 -6.80 7.81
CA VAL A 203 4.62 -6.07 6.90
C VAL A 203 4.18 -6.24 5.46
N PRO A 204 4.40 -5.23 4.61
CA PRO A 204 4.24 -5.40 3.18
C PRO A 204 5.35 -6.31 2.63
N ARG A 205 5.02 -7.08 1.60
CA ARG A 205 5.98 -7.82 0.78
C ARG A 205 5.66 -7.61 -0.68
N TRP A 206 6.67 -7.26 -1.46
CA TRP A 206 6.58 -7.05 -2.90
C TRP A 206 7.47 -8.05 -3.62
N GLY A 207 7.05 -8.54 -4.78
CA GLY A 207 7.85 -9.46 -5.59
C GLY A 207 7.00 -10.53 -6.22
N THR A 208 7.44 -11.78 -6.21
CA THR A 208 6.65 -12.91 -6.70
C THR A 208 6.76 -14.10 -5.76
N TYR A 209 5.61 -14.65 -5.40
CA TYR A 209 5.47 -15.81 -4.51
C TYR A 209 4.45 -16.81 -5.05
N GLY A 210 4.74 -18.09 -4.86
CA GLY A 210 3.80 -19.18 -5.07
C GLY A 210 4.40 -20.33 -5.85
N SER A 211 3.93 -21.54 -5.54
CA SER A 211 4.40 -22.80 -6.13
C SER A 211 3.35 -23.49 -7.02
N THR A 212 2.17 -22.90 -7.21
CA THR A 212 1.11 -23.49 -8.06
C THR A 212 1.45 -23.46 -9.55
N ILE A 213 2.26 -22.51 -9.99
CA ILE A 213 2.79 -22.39 -11.34
C ILE A 213 4.31 -22.51 -11.27
N THR A 214 4.83 -23.73 -11.40
CA THR A 214 6.26 -24.03 -11.25
C THR A 214 7.04 -24.01 -12.55
N GLY A 215 6.36 -24.18 -13.69
CA GLY A 215 6.99 -24.36 -15.00
C GLY A 215 7.39 -23.08 -15.74
N VAL A 216 7.21 -21.92 -15.12
CA VAL A 216 7.51 -20.61 -15.72
C VAL A 216 8.31 -19.75 -14.77
N GLU A 217 9.24 -18.97 -15.31
CA GLU A 217 9.86 -17.88 -14.58
C GLU A 217 8.85 -16.74 -14.44
N SER A 218 8.73 -16.22 -13.22
CA SER A 218 7.91 -15.05 -12.92
C SER A 218 8.84 -13.87 -12.63
N VAL A 219 8.59 -12.74 -13.28
CA VAL A 219 9.25 -11.48 -12.95
C VAL A 219 8.19 -10.45 -12.62
N ASN A 220 8.33 -9.85 -11.43
CA ASN A 220 7.59 -8.66 -11.03
C ASN A 220 8.56 -7.49 -10.95
N TRP A 221 8.32 -6.48 -11.78
CA TRP A 221 9.01 -5.20 -11.71
C TRP A 221 8.21 -4.24 -10.83
N VAL A 222 8.90 -3.59 -9.92
CA VAL A 222 8.32 -2.67 -8.92
C VAL A 222 9.13 -1.38 -8.92
N ASP A 223 8.44 -0.25 -8.91
CA ASP A 223 9.04 1.07 -8.96
C ASP A 223 8.30 2.08 -8.08
N GLY A 224 8.96 3.18 -7.69
CA GLY A 224 8.35 4.32 -7.01
C GLY A 224 7.66 3.99 -5.69
N LEU A 225 8.23 3.05 -4.92
CA LEU A 225 7.67 2.59 -3.64
C LEU A 225 7.61 3.73 -2.62
N LYS A 226 6.43 3.97 -2.06
CA LYS A 226 6.20 4.99 -1.01
C LYS A 226 5.27 4.48 0.06
N MET A 227 5.37 5.06 1.25
CA MET A 227 4.38 4.88 2.31
C MET A 227 4.07 6.21 3.00
N GLY A 228 2.80 6.40 3.34
CA GLY A 228 2.32 7.53 4.13
C GLY A 228 1.08 7.19 4.96
N THR A 229 0.33 8.23 5.31
CA THR A 229 -0.89 8.20 6.13
C THR A 229 -2.17 8.49 5.37
N THR A 230 -2.07 9.12 4.20
CA THR A 230 -3.18 9.39 3.29
C THR A 230 -2.85 8.90 1.89
N ARG A 231 -3.85 8.85 1.03
CA ARG A 231 -3.66 8.45 -0.36
C ARG A 231 -2.74 9.42 -1.10
N GLU A 232 -2.92 10.71 -0.85
CA GLU A 232 -2.14 11.79 -1.47
C GLU A 232 -0.64 11.72 -1.13
N ASP A 233 -0.26 11.05 -0.04
CA ASP A 233 1.15 10.82 0.30
C ASP A 233 1.86 9.90 -0.71
N VAL A 234 1.11 9.02 -1.37
CA VAL A 234 1.67 7.91 -2.15
C VAL A 234 1.20 7.86 -3.60
N ASP A 235 0.43 8.88 -4.01
CA ASP A 235 0.16 9.19 -5.42
C ASP A 235 1.47 9.62 -6.13
#